data_AF-A0A837HK19-F1
#
_entry.id   AF-A0A837HK19-F1
#
_cell.length_a   1.000
_cell.length_b   1.000
_cell.length_c   1.000
_cell.angle_alpha   90.00
_cell.angle_beta   90.00
_cell.angle_gamma   90.00
#
_symmetry.space_group_name_H-M   'P 1'
#
loop_
_entity.id
_entity.type
_entity.pdbx_description
1 polymer ?
#
loop_
_entity_poly.entity_id
_entity_poly.type
_entity_poly.pdbx_seq_one_letter_code
_entity_poly.pdbx_strand_id
1 'polypeptide(L)'
;MKSSEEHKLKINKWLSSIKNKDSLQKIHLVVNAIQSERELGDSDLFHIPIPRLESVAEEDLKTILETLHRKKILVVGTGIVDITDNPNIIKDSEAYIAIYEEGFDYLQEKLKELVGQDRIRLMRIPPYPWKLEKDEERDKAHIKYGDETKFVFPHIWSSKFKYFEYLWNHFGLKVDFKDLYESVPTHTYPVKGKRWKTNHYIRNAIDKLRVELKNLPFIIKTSGGFTLTLH
;
A
#
# COMPACT_ATOMS: atom_id res chain seq x y z
N MET A 1 -24.53 13.00 19.01
CA MET A 1 -25.24 11.82 18.45
C MET A 1 -25.91 12.07 17.10
N LYS A 2 -26.68 13.16 16.87
CA LYS A 2 -27.32 13.41 15.56
C LYS A 2 -26.35 13.58 14.36
N SER A 3 -25.14 14.09 14.61
CA SER A 3 -24.13 14.35 13.56
C SER A 3 -23.55 13.07 12.92
N SER A 4 -23.42 11.98 13.68
CA SER A 4 -22.79 10.73 13.24
C SER A 4 -23.65 10.00 12.20
N GLU A 5 -24.92 9.79 12.52
CA GLU A 5 -25.87 9.09 11.65
C GLU A 5 -26.09 9.84 10.33
N GLU A 6 -26.08 11.19 10.37
CA GLU A 6 -26.19 11.99 9.16
C GLU A 6 -24.98 11.81 8.24
N HIS A 7 -23.76 11.72 8.79
CA HIS A 7 -22.55 11.43 8.02
C HIS A 7 -22.58 10.03 7.40
N LYS A 8 -22.95 9.01 8.19
CA LYS A 8 -23.09 7.63 7.68
C LYS A 8 -24.11 7.55 6.55
N LEU A 9 -25.24 8.23 6.67
CA LEU A 9 -26.27 8.30 5.63
C LEU A 9 -25.74 8.97 4.34
N LYS A 10 -25.01 10.07 4.47
CA LYS A 10 -24.37 10.76 3.33
C LYS A 10 -23.36 9.87 2.61
N ILE A 11 -22.55 9.12 3.37
CA ILE A 11 -21.58 8.15 2.83
C ILE A 11 -22.32 7.02 2.10
N ASN A 12 -23.32 6.39 2.73
CA ASN A 12 -24.09 5.32 2.12
C ASN A 12 -24.78 5.76 0.82
N LYS A 13 -25.41 6.93 0.82
CA LYS A 13 -26.06 7.51 -0.37
C LYS A 13 -25.07 7.78 -1.50
N TRP A 14 -23.87 8.21 -1.16
CA TRP A 14 -22.82 8.43 -2.16
C TRP A 14 -22.32 7.11 -2.72
N LEU A 15 -21.93 6.15 -1.88
CA LEU A 15 -21.41 4.86 -2.33
C LEU A 15 -22.43 4.10 -3.19
N SER A 16 -23.72 4.16 -2.85
CA SER A 16 -24.78 3.52 -3.64
C SER A 16 -25.02 4.18 -4.99
N SER A 17 -24.61 5.44 -5.18
CA SER A 17 -24.68 6.12 -6.48
C SER A 17 -23.58 5.67 -7.45
N ILE A 18 -22.53 5.01 -6.96
CA ILE A 18 -21.40 4.56 -7.76
C ILE A 18 -21.71 3.18 -8.34
N LYS A 19 -22.10 3.16 -9.62
CA LYS A 19 -22.47 1.92 -10.33
C LYS A 19 -21.25 1.12 -10.82
N ASN A 20 -20.12 1.79 -11.02
CA ASN A 20 -18.92 1.17 -11.56
C ASN A 20 -18.07 0.56 -10.44
N LYS A 21 -17.83 -0.76 -10.53
CA LYS A 21 -16.99 -1.48 -9.58
C LYS A 21 -15.53 -1.02 -9.60
N ASP A 22 -15.00 -0.61 -10.76
CA ASP A 22 -13.65 -0.05 -10.89
C ASP A 22 -13.51 1.25 -10.08
N SER A 23 -14.51 2.14 -10.16
CA SER A 23 -14.52 3.38 -9.37
C SER A 23 -14.55 3.10 -7.86
N LEU A 24 -15.34 2.11 -7.40
CA LEU A 24 -15.31 1.69 -5.99
C LEU A 24 -13.95 1.14 -5.57
N GLN A 25 -13.28 0.39 -6.44
CA GLN A 25 -11.94 -0.12 -6.20
C GLN A 25 -10.91 1.00 -6.09
N LYS A 26 -10.95 2.00 -6.97
CA LYS A 26 -10.07 3.17 -6.92
C LYS A 26 -10.28 3.99 -5.65
N ILE A 27 -11.53 4.25 -5.24
CA ILE A 27 -11.83 4.93 -3.98
C ILE A 27 -11.26 4.15 -2.80
N HIS A 28 -11.43 2.83 -2.79
CA HIS A 28 -10.90 1.98 -1.74
C HIS A 28 -9.36 2.00 -1.72
N LEU A 29 -8.69 1.97 -2.88
CA LEU A 29 -7.23 2.14 -2.97
C LEU A 29 -6.78 3.45 -2.31
N VAL A 30 -7.42 4.57 -2.66
CA VAL A 30 -7.10 5.89 -2.10
C VAL A 30 -7.32 5.92 -0.58
N VAL A 31 -8.49 5.49 -0.11
CA VAL A 31 -8.83 5.50 1.33
C VAL A 31 -7.87 4.62 2.13
N ASN A 32 -7.46 3.46 1.60
CA ASN A 32 -6.50 2.61 2.30
C ASN A 32 -5.08 3.16 2.31
N ALA A 33 -4.64 3.80 1.22
CA ALA A 33 -3.33 4.47 1.19
C ALA A 33 -3.28 5.56 2.26
N ILE A 34 -4.34 6.36 2.38
CA ILE A 34 -4.51 7.40 3.39
C ILE A 34 -4.55 6.81 4.81
N GLN A 35 -5.34 5.75 5.04
CA GLN A 35 -5.37 5.09 6.35
C GLN A 35 -4.00 4.54 6.74
N SER A 36 -3.29 3.91 5.80
CA SER A 36 -1.97 3.36 6.06
C SER A 36 -1.00 4.47 6.48
N GLU A 37 -1.10 5.65 5.88
CA GLU A 37 -0.27 6.80 6.23
C GLU A 37 -0.62 7.35 7.62
N ARG A 38 -1.92 7.47 7.94
CA ARG A 38 -2.40 7.84 9.29
C ARG A 38 -1.89 6.88 10.36
N GLU A 39 -1.92 5.56 10.12
CA GLU A 39 -1.46 4.54 11.08
C GLU A 39 0.05 4.59 11.35
N LEU A 40 0.82 5.26 10.48
CA LEU A 40 2.27 5.39 10.59
C LEU A 40 2.70 6.72 11.21
N GLY A 41 1.85 7.75 11.14
CA GLY A 41 2.13 9.07 11.66
C GLY A 41 1.68 9.23 13.11
N ASP A 42 2.44 9.98 13.90
CA ASP A 42 2.04 10.42 15.25
C ASP A 42 1.16 11.70 15.22
N SER A 43 0.72 12.12 14.03
CA SER A 43 0.01 13.40 13.81
C SER A 43 -1.29 13.18 13.04
N ASP A 44 -2.30 13.99 13.40
CA ASP A 44 -3.56 14.10 12.66
C ASP A 44 -3.40 14.76 11.27
N LEU A 45 -2.21 15.28 10.98
CA LEU A 45 -1.82 15.89 9.71
C LEU A 45 -0.66 15.10 9.08
N PHE A 46 -0.82 14.69 7.83
CA PHE A 46 0.24 13.98 7.11
C PHE A 46 0.21 14.30 5.62
N HIS A 47 1.35 14.15 4.94
CA HIS A 47 1.45 14.44 3.51
C HIS A 47 0.59 13.47 2.68
N ILE A 48 0.14 13.93 1.51
CA ILE A 48 -0.55 13.06 0.55
C ILE A 48 0.41 11.93 0.16
N PRO A 49 0.02 10.65 0.31
CA PRO A 49 0.94 9.54 0.06
C PRO A 49 1.04 9.24 -1.45
N ILE A 50 1.55 10.18 -2.24
CA ILE A 50 1.66 10.11 -3.70
C ILE A 50 2.30 8.79 -4.18
N PRO A 51 3.39 8.29 -3.58
CA PRO A 51 3.97 7.00 -3.99
C PRO A 51 3.01 5.82 -3.85
N ARG A 52 2.07 5.88 -2.90
CA ARG A 52 1.05 4.84 -2.71
C ARG A 52 -0.09 4.89 -3.73
N LEU A 53 -0.19 6.02 -4.43
CA LEU A 53 -1.32 6.39 -5.28
C LEU A 53 -0.95 6.38 -6.77
N GLU A 54 0.29 6.04 -7.12
CA GLU A 54 0.79 5.99 -8.52
C GLU A 54 -0.03 5.07 -9.43
N SER A 55 -0.68 4.05 -8.87
CA SER A 55 -1.56 3.14 -9.61
C SER A 55 -2.95 3.73 -9.95
N VAL A 56 -3.31 4.84 -9.32
CA VAL A 56 -4.56 5.57 -9.57
C VAL A 56 -4.26 6.70 -10.53
N ALA A 57 -5.00 6.79 -11.64
CA ALA A 57 -4.83 7.87 -12.59
C ALA A 57 -5.03 9.23 -11.89
N GLU A 58 -4.22 10.22 -12.26
CA GLU A 58 -4.19 11.53 -11.58
C GLU A 58 -5.58 12.17 -11.47
N GLU A 59 -6.34 12.13 -12.56
CA GLU A 59 -7.69 12.71 -12.61
C GLU A 59 -8.69 11.98 -11.70
N ASP A 60 -8.56 10.65 -11.59
CA ASP A 60 -9.34 9.85 -10.65
C ASP A 60 -8.97 10.21 -9.21
N LEU A 61 -7.66 10.30 -8.91
CA LEU A 61 -7.17 10.65 -7.58
C LEU A 61 -7.70 12.02 -7.14
N LYS A 62 -7.56 13.03 -7.99
CA LYS A 62 -8.08 14.38 -7.77
C LYS A 62 -9.58 14.37 -7.49
N THR A 63 -10.35 13.72 -8.37
CA THR A 63 -11.81 13.62 -8.21
C THR A 63 -12.21 12.95 -6.89
N ILE A 64 -11.49 11.90 -6.49
CA ILE A 64 -11.74 11.18 -5.24
C ILE A 64 -11.42 12.08 -4.04
N LEU A 65 -10.24 12.69 -3.98
CA LEU A 65 -9.83 13.56 -2.88
C LEU A 65 -10.75 14.78 -2.74
N GLU A 66 -11.11 15.45 -3.84
CA GLU A 66 -12.09 16.54 -3.85
C GLU A 66 -13.45 16.08 -3.30
N THR A 67 -13.90 14.90 -3.70
CA THR A 67 -15.18 14.35 -3.25
C THR A 67 -15.18 14.05 -1.76
N LEU A 68 -14.10 13.47 -1.24
CA LEU A 68 -13.94 13.21 0.18
C LEU A 68 -13.84 14.51 0.98
N HIS A 69 -13.15 15.53 0.44
CA HIS A 69 -13.07 16.86 1.02
C HIS A 69 -14.46 17.52 1.14
N ARG A 70 -15.20 17.62 0.03
CA ARG A 70 -16.55 18.22 0.01
C ARG A 70 -17.54 17.50 0.94
N LYS A 71 -17.33 16.21 1.18
CA LYS A 71 -18.15 15.40 2.09
C LYS A 71 -17.74 15.52 3.56
N LYS A 72 -16.70 16.30 3.87
CA LYS A 72 -16.15 16.45 5.22
C LYS A 72 -15.72 15.10 5.82
N ILE A 73 -15.08 14.28 4.98
CA ILE A 73 -14.48 13.00 5.40
C ILE A 73 -12.99 13.18 5.68
N LEU A 74 -12.35 14.07 4.92
CA LEU A 74 -11.00 14.54 5.14
C LEU A 74 -10.90 16.01 4.72
N VAL A 75 -9.77 16.64 5.01
CA VAL A 75 -9.35 17.93 4.48
C VAL A 75 -8.09 17.67 3.65
N VAL A 76 -7.95 18.35 2.52
CA VAL A 76 -6.74 18.35 1.68
C VAL A 76 -6.43 19.79 1.36
N GLY A 77 -5.20 20.24 1.66
CA GLY A 77 -4.83 21.64 1.52
C GLY A 77 -3.35 21.91 1.78
N THR A 78 -2.97 23.18 1.64
CA THR A 78 -1.63 23.73 1.87
C THR A 78 -1.69 24.92 2.85
N GLY A 79 -2.43 24.82 3.96
CA GLY A 79 -2.54 25.86 5.01
C GLY A 79 -3.23 27.18 4.59
N ILE A 80 -3.22 27.49 3.29
CA ILE A 80 -3.67 28.73 2.65
C ILE A 80 -4.70 28.39 1.57
N VAL A 81 -4.52 27.27 0.86
CA VAL A 81 -5.37 26.85 -0.27
C VAL A 81 -5.86 25.42 -0.04
N ASP A 82 -7.12 25.13 -0.35
CA ASP A 82 -7.63 23.77 -0.31
C ASP A 82 -7.81 23.16 -1.71
N ILE A 83 -8.07 21.86 -1.77
CA ILE A 83 -8.22 21.13 -3.03
C ILE A 83 -9.42 21.60 -3.88
N THR A 84 -10.40 22.26 -3.27
CA THR A 84 -11.56 22.79 -4.00
C THR A 84 -11.24 24.10 -4.72
N ASP A 85 -10.33 24.90 -4.17
CA ASP A 85 -9.81 26.12 -4.78
C ASP A 85 -8.76 25.83 -5.86
N ASN A 86 -7.85 24.88 -5.58
CA ASN A 86 -6.82 24.46 -6.53
C ASN A 86 -6.65 22.94 -6.50
N PRO A 87 -7.30 22.22 -7.43
CA PRO A 87 -7.18 20.77 -7.47
C PRO A 87 -5.78 20.22 -7.76
N ASN A 88 -4.89 21.05 -8.33
CA ASN A 88 -3.51 20.64 -8.62
C ASN A 88 -2.62 20.65 -7.36
N ILE A 89 -3.15 21.03 -6.19
CA ILE A 89 -2.39 20.99 -4.93
C ILE A 89 -1.92 19.57 -4.57
N ILE A 90 -2.51 18.54 -5.17
CA ILE A 90 -2.08 17.15 -4.96
C ILE A 90 -0.62 16.91 -5.39
N LYS A 91 -0.05 17.80 -6.21
CA LYS A 91 1.36 17.77 -6.64
C LYS A 91 2.28 18.64 -5.77
N ASP A 92 1.70 19.44 -4.88
CA ASP A 92 2.45 20.32 -4.00
C ASP A 92 3.09 19.49 -2.88
N SER A 93 4.40 19.65 -2.68
CA SER A 93 5.13 18.96 -1.61
C SER A 93 4.62 19.36 -0.22
N GLU A 94 4.05 20.54 -0.09
CA GLU A 94 3.51 21.07 1.17
C GLU A 94 2.04 20.65 1.39
N ALA A 95 1.42 19.93 0.46
CA ALA A 95 0.04 19.50 0.63
C ALA A 95 -0.08 18.38 1.67
N TYR A 96 -1.07 18.54 2.54
CA TYR A 96 -1.37 17.62 3.62
C TYR A 96 -2.83 17.16 3.59
N ILE A 97 -3.07 16.07 4.31
CA ILE A 97 -4.38 15.50 4.60
C ILE A 97 -4.60 15.57 6.11
N ALA A 98 -5.82 15.94 6.50
CA ALA A 98 -6.34 15.74 7.86
C ALA A 98 -7.62 14.91 7.78
N ILE A 99 -7.84 13.98 8.71
CA ILE A 99 -8.98 13.05 8.66
C ILE A 99 -10.06 13.44 9.67
N TYR A 100 -11.33 13.35 9.27
CA TYR A 100 -12.45 13.33 10.21
C TYR A 100 -12.75 11.88 10.61
N GLU A 101 -12.19 11.44 11.74
CA GLU A 101 -12.10 10.02 12.14
C GLU A 101 -13.40 9.24 11.94
N GLU A 102 -14.50 9.71 12.53
CA GLU A 102 -15.77 8.98 12.51
C GLU A 102 -16.32 8.75 11.08
N GLY A 103 -16.19 9.75 10.21
CA GLY A 103 -16.65 9.62 8.81
C GLY A 103 -15.72 8.74 7.99
N PHE A 104 -14.42 8.82 8.26
CA PHE A 104 -13.40 8.10 7.53
C PHE A 104 -13.37 6.61 7.89
N ASP A 105 -13.42 6.27 9.17
CA ASP A 105 -13.42 4.89 9.65
C ASP A 105 -14.67 4.15 9.12
N TYR A 106 -15.84 4.80 9.19
CA TYR A 106 -17.07 4.24 8.62
C TYR A 106 -16.99 4.03 7.09
N LEU A 107 -16.43 5.00 6.36
CA LEU A 107 -16.20 4.86 4.92
C LEU A 107 -15.30 3.65 4.62
N GLN A 108 -14.22 3.48 5.38
CA GLN A 108 -13.28 2.39 5.20
C GLN A 108 -13.96 1.02 5.40
N GLU A 109 -14.74 0.86 6.47
CA GLU A 109 -15.52 -0.36 6.72
C GLU A 109 -16.49 -0.64 5.59
N LYS A 110 -17.23 0.38 5.12
CA LYS A 110 -18.21 0.21 4.05
C LYS A 110 -17.58 -0.16 2.71
N LEU A 111 -16.42 0.40 2.39
CA LEU A 111 -15.67 0.04 1.18
C LEU A 111 -15.13 -1.39 1.24
N LYS A 112 -14.70 -1.87 2.42
CA LYS A 112 -14.31 -3.27 2.62
C LYS A 112 -15.47 -4.23 2.33
N GLU A 113 -16.67 -3.90 2.79
CA GLU A 113 -17.88 -4.69 2.50
C GLU A 113 -18.22 -4.70 1.00
N LEU A 114 -18.24 -3.53 0.35
CA LEU A 114 -18.71 -3.38 -1.03
C LEU A 114 -17.74 -3.96 -2.06
N VAL A 115 -16.43 -3.84 -1.83
CA VAL A 115 -15.42 -4.33 -2.78
C VAL A 115 -15.12 -5.83 -2.53
N GLY A 116 -15.36 -6.31 -1.30
CA GLY A 116 -15.10 -7.68 -0.86
C GLY A 116 -13.64 -7.91 -0.45
N GLN A 117 -13.42 -8.70 0.61
CA GLN A 117 -12.08 -8.98 1.16
C GLN A 117 -11.15 -9.69 0.15
N ASP A 118 -11.70 -10.51 -0.74
CA ASP A 118 -10.89 -11.38 -1.62
C ASP A 118 -10.40 -10.72 -2.91
N ARG A 119 -11.01 -9.60 -3.33
CA ARG A 119 -10.70 -8.97 -4.63
C ARG A 119 -9.73 -7.83 -4.57
N ILE A 120 -9.30 -7.48 -3.37
CA ILE A 120 -8.25 -6.50 -3.19
C ILE A 120 -7.08 -7.24 -2.57
N ARG A 121 -6.34 -7.90 -3.45
CA ARG A 121 -4.88 -7.95 -3.33
C ARG A 121 -4.39 -6.49 -3.41
N LEU A 122 -4.74 -5.68 -2.42
CA LEU A 122 -4.19 -4.36 -2.22
C LEU A 122 -2.71 -4.63 -2.10
N MET A 123 -1.94 -4.15 -3.07
CA MET A 123 -0.55 -3.85 -2.80
C MET A 123 -0.60 -2.90 -1.60
N ARG A 124 -0.47 -3.43 -0.37
CA ARG A 124 -0.05 -2.57 0.71
C ARG A 124 1.35 -2.21 0.28
N ILE A 125 1.52 -0.99 -0.15
CA ILE A 125 2.84 -0.46 -0.45
C ILE A 125 3.53 -0.31 0.91
N PRO A 126 4.85 -0.48 1.02
CA PRO A 126 5.50 -0.31 2.31
C PRO A 126 5.34 1.13 2.84
N PRO A 127 5.44 1.33 4.16
CA PRO A 127 5.39 2.64 4.83
C PRO A 127 6.27 3.69 4.18
N TYR A 128 5.73 4.88 3.89
CA TYR A 128 6.57 6.04 3.66
C TYR A 128 7.41 6.31 4.92
N PRO A 129 8.67 6.80 4.80
CA PRO A 129 9.40 7.15 3.58
C PRO A 129 10.21 5.99 2.97
N TRP A 130 9.86 4.74 3.26
CA TRP A 130 10.58 3.60 2.69
C TRP A 130 10.26 3.39 1.21
N LYS A 131 11.31 3.19 0.41
CA LYS A 131 11.20 2.93 -1.02
C LYS A 131 12.08 1.75 -1.42
N LEU A 132 11.64 1.01 -2.44
CA LEU A 132 12.46 0.02 -3.13
C LEU A 132 12.70 0.52 -4.55
N GLU A 133 13.92 0.98 -4.81
CA GLU A 133 14.30 1.51 -6.11
C GLU A 133 15.19 0.52 -6.85
N LYS A 134 14.97 0.37 -8.15
CA LYS A 134 15.83 -0.45 -9.02
C LYS A 134 16.74 0.44 -9.83
N ASP A 135 18.00 0.06 -9.90
CA ASP A 135 18.99 0.59 -10.82
C ASP A 135 19.27 -0.50 -11.86
N GLU A 136 18.46 -0.51 -12.92
CA GLU A 136 18.52 -1.56 -13.95
C GLU A 136 19.84 -1.50 -14.74
N GLU A 137 20.41 -0.31 -14.92
CA GLU A 137 21.70 -0.12 -15.60
C GLU A 137 22.84 -0.80 -14.86
N ARG A 138 22.80 -0.78 -13.52
CA ARG A 138 23.84 -1.38 -12.67
C ARG A 138 23.45 -2.74 -12.10
N ASP A 139 22.30 -3.29 -12.50
CA ASP A 139 21.77 -4.54 -11.98
C ASP A 139 21.65 -4.54 -10.44
N LYS A 140 21.24 -3.41 -9.84
CA LYS A 140 21.11 -3.28 -8.38
C LYS A 140 19.72 -2.85 -7.97
N ALA A 141 19.39 -3.10 -6.70
CA ALA A 141 18.23 -2.48 -6.09
C ALA A 141 18.56 -1.96 -4.70
N HIS A 142 17.90 -0.88 -4.31
CA HIS A 142 18.17 -0.13 -3.10
C HIS A 142 16.90 -0.06 -2.25
N ILE A 143 17.02 -0.42 -0.98
CA ILE A 143 16.03 -0.02 0.02
C ILE A 143 16.46 1.35 0.54
N LYS A 144 15.60 2.35 0.37
CA LYS A 144 15.82 3.72 0.82
C LYS A 144 14.86 4.10 1.93
N TYR A 145 15.29 5.02 2.80
CA TYR A 145 14.44 5.74 3.74
C TYR A 145 14.61 7.22 3.47
N GLY A 146 13.59 7.85 2.86
CA GLY A 146 13.75 9.16 2.23
C GLY A 146 14.76 9.05 1.08
N ASP A 147 15.80 9.88 1.10
CA ASP A 147 16.88 9.86 0.09
C ASP A 147 18.07 8.97 0.47
N GLU A 148 18.12 8.48 1.72
CA GLU A 148 19.25 7.70 2.20
C GLU A 148 19.13 6.22 1.84
N THR A 149 20.19 5.66 1.26
CA THR A 149 20.26 4.22 0.96
C THR A 149 20.59 3.43 2.22
N LYS A 150 19.65 2.59 2.67
CA LYS A 150 19.77 1.78 3.89
C LYS A 150 20.24 0.35 3.61
N PHE A 151 19.94 -0.18 2.43
CA PHE A 151 20.38 -1.51 2.02
C PHE A 151 20.49 -1.62 0.50
N VAL A 152 21.43 -2.45 0.05
CA VAL A 152 21.70 -2.69 -1.38
C VAL A 152 21.58 -4.18 -1.67
N PHE A 153 20.68 -4.52 -2.58
CA PHE A 153 20.69 -5.82 -3.24
C PHE A 153 21.75 -5.81 -4.34
N PRO A 154 22.74 -6.72 -4.30
CA PRO A 154 23.81 -6.72 -5.29
C PRO A 154 23.36 -7.00 -6.73
N HIS A 155 22.25 -7.72 -6.89
CA HIS A 155 21.73 -8.22 -8.17
C HIS A 155 20.20 -8.27 -8.19
N ILE A 156 19.54 -7.70 -9.21
CA ILE A 156 18.07 -7.70 -9.33
C ILE A 156 17.51 -9.02 -9.87
N TRP A 157 18.36 -9.89 -10.40
CA TRP A 157 17.98 -11.25 -10.80
C TRP A 157 18.13 -12.26 -9.67
N SER A 158 18.73 -11.88 -8.53
CA SER A 158 18.90 -12.81 -7.42
C SER A 158 17.55 -13.26 -6.85
N SER A 159 17.41 -14.54 -6.49
CA SER A 159 16.16 -15.06 -5.91
C SER A 159 15.79 -14.32 -4.62
N LYS A 160 16.80 -13.90 -3.84
CA LYS A 160 16.60 -13.06 -2.66
C LYS A 160 15.87 -11.75 -3.01
N PHE A 161 16.39 -10.99 -3.97
CA PHE A 161 15.73 -9.76 -4.41
C PHE A 161 14.33 -10.04 -4.96
N LYS A 162 14.16 -11.05 -5.83
CA LYS A 162 12.84 -11.37 -6.42
C LYS A 162 11.79 -11.71 -5.35
N TYR A 163 12.16 -12.50 -4.35
CA TYR A 163 11.26 -12.81 -3.24
C TYR A 163 10.96 -11.60 -2.37
N PHE A 164 11.98 -10.77 -2.09
CA PHE A 164 11.77 -9.54 -1.33
C PHE A 164 10.88 -8.54 -2.09
N GLU A 165 11.12 -8.33 -3.38
CA GLU A 165 10.32 -7.49 -4.26
C GLU A 165 8.85 -7.97 -4.31
N TYR A 166 8.64 -9.28 -4.42
CA TYR A 166 7.27 -9.81 -4.39
C TYR A 166 6.58 -9.55 -3.06
N LEU A 167 7.28 -9.78 -1.94
CA LEU A 167 6.78 -9.47 -0.60
C LEU A 167 6.57 -7.96 -0.38
N TRP A 168 7.41 -7.12 -0.98
CA TRP A 168 7.32 -5.67 -0.96
C TRP A 168 6.04 -5.20 -1.64
N ASN A 169 5.74 -5.74 -2.82
CA ASN A 169 4.51 -5.46 -3.55
C ASN A 169 3.26 -6.07 -2.91
N HIS A 170 3.42 -7.00 -1.96
CA HIS A 170 2.36 -7.63 -1.18
C HIS A 170 2.57 -7.39 0.32
N PHE A 171 3.03 -6.19 0.69
CA PHE A 171 3.35 -5.88 2.09
C PHE A 171 2.14 -6.18 2.98
N GLY A 172 2.37 -6.61 4.22
CA GLY A 172 1.34 -6.96 5.18
C GLY A 172 0.39 -8.11 4.78
N LEU A 173 0.51 -8.67 3.57
CA LEU A 173 -0.29 -9.80 3.12
C LEU A 173 0.46 -11.12 3.34
N LYS A 174 -0.30 -12.17 3.59
CA LYS A 174 0.24 -13.53 3.66
C LYS A 174 0.30 -14.12 2.26
N VAL A 175 1.50 -14.43 1.79
CA VAL A 175 1.75 -15.11 0.52
C VAL A 175 2.22 -16.54 0.79
N ASP A 176 1.87 -17.48 -0.08
CA ASP A 176 2.29 -18.87 0.08
C ASP A 176 3.58 -19.19 -0.70
N PHE A 177 4.06 -20.44 -0.60
CA PHE A 177 5.25 -20.89 -1.32
C PHE A 177 5.10 -20.86 -2.84
N LYS A 178 3.88 -21.15 -3.32
CA LYS A 178 3.60 -21.21 -4.75
C LYS A 178 3.67 -19.81 -5.34
N ASP A 179 2.97 -18.86 -4.73
CA ASP A 179 2.95 -17.46 -5.12
C ASP A 179 4.37 -16.88 -5.17
N LEU A 180 5.16 -17.12 -4.13
CA LEU A 180 6.53 -16.63 -4.05
C LEU A 180 7.45 -17.28 -5.11
N TYR A 181 7.29 -18.59 -5.37
CA TYR A 181 8.12 -19.28 -6.36
C TYR A 181 7.80 -18.85 -7.78
N GLU A 182 6.51 -18.74 -8.11
CA GLU A 182 5.99 -18.36 -9.42
C GLU A 182 6.09 -16.84 -9.68
N SER A 183 6.50 -16.05 -8.69
CA SER A 183 6.86 -14.63 -8.86
C SER A 183 8.09 -14.42 -9.75
N VAL A 184 8.95 -15.44 -9.87
CA VAL A 184 10.13 -15.40 -10.73
C VAL A 184 9.72 -15.82 -12.14
N PRO A 185 9.98 -14.98 -13.17
CA PRO A 185 9.68 -15.34 -14.55
C PRO A 185 10.33 -16.69 -14.90
N THR A 186 9.61 -17.55 -15.63
CA THR A 186 10.00 -18.92 -16.04
C THR A 186 9.85 -20.03 -14.98
N HIS A 187 9.50 -19.72 -13.73
CA HIS A 187 9.29 -20.73 -12.71
C HIS A 187 7.84 -21.21 -12.66
N THR A 188 7.66 -22.54 -12.69
CA THR A 188 6.37 -23.20 -12.42
C THR A 188 6.48 -24.02 -11.15
N TYR A 189 5.58 -23.80 -10.19
CA TYR A 189 5.67 -24.49 -8.91
C TYR A 189 5.49 -26.00 -9.10
N PRO A 190 6.38 -26.83 -8.54
CA PRO A 190 6.40 -28.24 -8.86
C PRO A 190 5.18 -29.01 -8.35
N VAL A 191 4.85 -30.08 -9.08
CA VAL A 191 3.85 -31.06 -8.68
C VAL A 191 4.20 -31.75 -7.35
N LYS A 192 3.18 -32.36 -6.73
CA LYS A 192 3.28 -33.07 -5.44
C LYS A 192 4.43 -34.09 -5.50
N GLY A 193 5.38 -34.02 -4.56
CA GLY A 193 6.58 -34.87 -4.49
C GLY A 193 7.91 -34.13 -4.66
N LYS A 194 7.98 -33.06 -5.47
CA LYS A 194 9.20 -32.22 -5.64
C LYS A 194 9.16 -30.90 -4.86
N ARG A 195 7.99 -30.55 -4.29
CA ARG A 195 7.77 -29.30 -3.53
C ARG A 195 8.71 -29.11 -2.35
N TRP A 196 9.12 -30.18 -1.67
CA TRP A 196 9.95 -30.06 -0.47
C TRP A 196 11.30 -29.40 -0.77
N LYS A 197 11.94 -29.72 -1.91
CA LYS A 197 13.22 -29.10 -2.31
C LYS A 197 13.03 -27.61 -2.59
N THR A 198 12.03 -27.27 -3.40
CA THR A 198 11.68 -25.88 -3.72
C THR A 198 11.36 -25.07 -2.47
N ASN A 199 10.53 -25.60 -1.57
CA ASN A 199 10.17 -24.94 -0.32
C ASN A 199 11.37 -24.75 0.60
N HIS A 200 12.28 -25.72 0.63
CA HIS A 200 13.53 -25.61 1.36
C HIS A 200 14.42 -24.49 0.80
N TYR A 201 14.59 -24.40 -0.52
CA TYR A 201 15.36 -23.32 -1.15
C TYR A 201 14.75 -21.93 -0.87
N ILE A 202 13.43 -21.81 -0.97
CA ILE A 202 12.72 -20.56 -0.66
C ILE A 202 12.95 -20.17 0.80
N ARG A 203 12.78 -21.10 1.75
CA ARG A 203 13.04 -20.85 3.18
C ARG A 203 14.47 -20.37 3.40
N ASN A 204 15.46 -21.06 2.83
CA ASN A 204 16.86 -20.68 2.98
C ASN A 204 17.14 -19.27 2.43
N ALA A 205 16.52 -18.88 1.31
CA ALA A 205 16.65 -17.53 0.77
C ALA A 205 16.00 -16.48 1.68
N ILE A 206 14.80 -16.75 2.19
CA ILE A 206 14.08 -15.87 3.13
C ILE A 206 14.82 -15.74 4.47
N ASP A 207 15.37 -16.82 5.00
CA ASP A 207 16.11 -16.78 6.27
C ASP A 207 17.41 -15.96 6.12
N LYS A 208 18.11 -16.08 4.98
CA LYS A 208 19.23 -15.19 4.67
C LYS A 208 18.81 -13.73 4.57
N LEU A 209 17.68 -13.44 3.93
CA LEU A 209 17.12 -12.08 3.88
C LEU A 209 16.82 -11.54 5.28
N ARG A 210 16.22 -12.34 6.17
CA ARG A 210 15.94 -11.93 7.54
C ARG A 210 17.22 -11.56 8.31
N VAL A 211 18.30 -12.31 8.09
CA VAL A 211 19.60 -12.01 8.71
C VAL A 211 20.20 -10.72 8.15
N GLU A 212 20.14 -10.53 6.83
CA GLU A 212 20.66 -9.34 6.15
C GLU A 212 19.89 -8.06 6.51
N LEU A 213 18.57 -8.16 6.67
CA LEU A 213 17.68 -7.04 6.98
C LEU A 213 17.52 -6.79 8.50
N LYS A 214 18.23 -7.52 9.37
CA LYS A 214 18.03 -7.48 10.84
C LYS A 214 18.16 -6.09 11.48
N ASN A 215 18.89 -5.18 10.82
CA ASN A 215 19.14 -3.81 11.30
C ASN A 215 18.16 -2.80 10.68
N LEU A 216 17.20 -3.25 9.89
CA LEU A 216 16.13 -2.45 9.31
C LEU A 216 14.81 -2.80 10.00
N PRO A 217 13.79 -1.93 9.96
CA PRO A 217 12.52 -2.18 10.63
C PRO A 217 11.65 -3.25 9.92
N PHE A 218 12.19 -4.01 8.97
CA PHE A 218 11.44 -5.01 8.21
C PHE A 218 11.41 -6.36 8.94
N ILE A 219 10.20 -6.90 9.11
CA ILE A 219 9.98 -8.23 9.69
C ILE A 219 9.39 -9.14 8.63
N ILE A 220 10.03 -10.29 8.37
CA ILE A 220 9.45 -11.36 7.55
C ILE A 220 8.98 -12.49 8.47
N LYS A 221 7.65 -12.64 8.62
CA LYS A 221 7.03 -13.75 9.35
C LYS A 221 6.92 -14.97 8.43
N THR A 222 7.18 -16.18 8.96
CA THR A 222 7.24 -17.42 8.17
C THR A 222 6.21 -18.49 8.59
N SER A 223 5.23 -18.14 9.43
CA SER A 223 4.22 -19.07 9.95
C SER A 223 3.14 -19.43 8.91
N GLY A 224 3.27 -20.62 8.31
CA GLY A 224 2.31 -21.15 7.32
C GLY A 224 2.24 -20.35 6.02
N GLY A 225 3.30 -19.60 5.69
CA GLY A 225 3.37 -18.66 4.57
C GLY A 225 4.40 -17.57 4.88
N PHE A 226 4.41 -16.50 4.11
CA PHE A 226 5.34 -15.39 4.26
C PHE A 226 4.57 -14.06 4.34
N THR A 227 4.97 -13.19 5.26
CA THR A 227 4.41 -11.83 5.36
C THR A 227 5.52 -10.87 5.71
N LEU A 228 5.66 -9.80 4.94
CA LEU A 228 6.57 -8.70 5.21
C LEU A 228 5.80 -7.58 5.92
N THR A 229 6.25 -7.15 7.10
CA THR A 229 5.67 -6.03 7.87
C THR A 229 6.78 -5.10 8.39
N LEU A 230 6.40 -3.96 8.99
CA LEU A 230 7.31 -3.21 9.84
C LEU A 230 7.24 -3.70 11.30
N HIS A 231 8.29 -3.41 12.06
CA HIS A 231 8.28 -3.40 13.52
C HIS A 231 7.54 -2.16 14.05
#